data_AF-A0A0M3RA99-F1
#
_entry.id   AF-A0A0M3RA99-F1
#
_cell.length_a   1.000
_cell.length_b   1.000
_cell.length_c   1.000
_cell.angle_alpha   90.00
_cell.angle_beta   90.00
_cell.angle_gamma   90.00
#
_symmetry.space_group_name_H-M   'P 1'
#
loop_
_entity.id
_entity.type
_entity.pdbx_description
1 polymer ?
#
loop_
_entity_poly.entity_id
_entity_poly.type
_entity_poly.pdbx_seq_one_letter_code
_entity_poly.pdbx_strand_id
1 'polypeptide(L)'
;MFSFIFLFIFAIFVICFFLLSLVFFAVHSSHGKKQPFKKAAEDVVDTLIIMPLSWIVSALYVGGLLVLFVLRFILKIFNIRL
;
A
#
# COMPACT_ATOMS: atom_id res chain seq x y z
N MET A 1 -21.80 16.25 -1.85
CA MET A 1 -21.72 14.83 -1.42
C MET A 1 -20.30 14.29 -1.40
N PHE A 2 -19.48 14.48 -2.43
CA PHE A 2 -18.07 14.03 -2.45
C PHE A 2 -17.21 14.51 -1.26
N SER A 3 -17.34 15.78 -0.87
CA SER A 3 -16.58 16.34 0.27
C SER A 3 -16.89 15.65 1.61
N PHE A 4 -18.16 15.29 1.85
CA PHE A 4 -18.57 14.57 3.06
C PHE A 4 -18.03 13.13 3.09
N ILE A 5 -18.02 12.46 1.94
CA ILE A 5 -17.47 11.10 1.82
C ILE A 5 -15.96 11.12 2.09
N PHE A 6 -15.25 12.13 1.58
CA PHE A 6 -13.81 12.29 1.81
C PHE A 6 -13.50 12.54 3.29
N LEU A 7 -14.25 13.42 3.95
CA LEU A 7 -14.11 13.69 5.38
C LEU A 7 -14.41 12.45 6.23
N PHE A 8 -15.40 11.65 5.84
CA PHE A 8 -15.77 10.42 6.54
C PHE A 8 -14.68 9.35 6.42
N ILE A 9 -14.13 9.14 5.22
CA ILE A 9 -13.01 8.22 4.99
C ILE A 9 -11.77 8.69 5.75
N PHE A 10 -11.47 9.99 5.74
CA PHE A 10 -10.35 10.56 6.48
C PHE A 10 -10.50 10.38 7.99
N ALA A 11 -11.70 10.61 8.54
CA ALA A 11 -11.98 10.37 9.96
C ALA A 11 -11.80 8.90 10.35
N ILE A 12 -12.31 7.96 9.54
CA ILE A 12 -12.09 6.52 9.76
C ILE A 12 -10.60 6.19 9.72
N PHE A 13 -9.85 6.77 8.77
CA PHE A 13 -8.42 6.55 8.65
C PHE A 13 -7.65 7.04 9.89
N VAL A 14 -7.99 8.23 10.40
CA VAL A 14 -7.39 8.79 11.63
C VAL A 14 -7.69 7.93 12.86
N ILE A 15 -8.93 7.44 12.99
CA ILE A 15 -9.33 6.56 14.11
C ILE A 15 -8.59 5.23 14.02
N CYS A 16 -8.52 4.64 12.83
CA CYS A 16 -7.81 3.40 12.58
C CYS A 16 -6.31 3.55 12.91
N PHE A 17 -5.70 4.65 12.49
CA PHE A 17 -4.32 4.98 12.81
C PHE A 17 -4.06 5.09 14.31
N PHE A 18 -4.96 5.75 15.06
CA PHE A 18 -4.86 5.84 16.52
C PHE A 18 -4.98 4.49 17.21
N LEU A 19 -5.93 3.64 16.79
CA LEU A 19 -6.14 2.30 17.36
C LEU A 19 -4.93 1.39 17.08
N LEU A 20 -4.43 1.39 15.83
CA LEU A 20 -3.24 0.64 15.46
C LEU A 20 -2.02 1.10 16.26
N SER A 21 -1.82 2.41 16.41
CA SER A 21 -0.71 2.96 17.20
C SER A 21 -0.75 2.52 18.68
N LEU A 22 -1.95 2.44 19.27
CA LEU A 22 -2.17 1.92 20.62
C LEU A 22 -1.86 0.42 20.74
N VAL A 23 -2.29 -0.38 19.76
CA VAL A 23 -2.02 -1.82 19.71
C VAL A 23 -0.53 -2.09 19.54
N PHE A 24 0.13 -1.39 18.62
CA PHE A 24 1.57 -1.51 18.41
C PHE A 24 2.37 -1.04 19.62
N PHE A 25 1.93 0.00 20.32
CA PHE A 25 2.54 0.43 21.57
C PHE A 25 2.45 -0.65 22.66
N ALA A 26 1.29 -1.29 22.83
CA ALA A 26 1.11 -2.38 23.80
C ALA A 26 2.00 -3.59 23.46
N VAL A 27 2.07 -3.99 22.19
CA VAL A 27 2.90 -5.10 21.71
C VAL A 27 4.39 -4.81 21.91
N HIS A 28 4.86 -3.60 21.60
CA HIS A 28 6.27 -3.25 21.75
C HIS A 28 6.68 -3.04 23.21
N SER A 29 5.78 -2.55 24.06
CA SER A 29 5.96 -2.50 25.52
C SER A 29 6.12 -3.90 26.12
N SER A 30 5.32 -4.87 25.65
CA SER A 30 5.41 -6.27 26.08
C SER A 30 6.71 -6.98 25.65
N HIS A 31 7.42 -6.48 24.64
CA HIS A 31 8.65 -7.10 24.12
C HIS A 31 9.95 -6.53 24.72
N GLY A 32 9.88 -5.58 25.67
CA GLY A 32 11.06 -5.09 26.41
C GLY A 32 12.14 -4.41 25.55
N LYS A 33 11.80 -3.95 24.33
CA LYS A 33 12.76 -3.33 23.41
C LYS A 33 13.05 -1.88 23.83
N LYS A 34 14.34 -1.48 23.80
CA LYS A 34 14.75 -0.08 24.01
C LYS A 34 14.11 0.79 22.92
N GLN A 35 13.21 1.71 23.32
CA GLN A 35 12.42 2.63 22.48
C GLN A 35 11.24 2.01 21.70
N PRO A 36 10.19 1.55 22.41
CA PRO A 36 9.04 0.85 21.83
C PRO A 36 8.21 1.70 20.86
N PHE A 37 8.05 3.00 21.14
CA PHE A 37 7.25 3.90 20.30
C PHE A 37 7.84 4.15 18.92
N LYS A 38 9.17 4.36 18.84
CA LYS A 38 9.84 4.68 17.57
C LYS A 38 9.72 3.51 16.60
N LYS A 39 9.94 2.30 17.09
CA LYS A 39 9.91 1.08 16.29
C LYS A 39 8.50 0.66 15.91
N ALA A 40 7.52 0.88 16.79
CA ALA A 40 6.10 0.76 16.48
C ALA A 40 5.66 1.71 15.35
N ALA A 41 6.07 2.98 15.39
CA ALA A 41 5.74 3.95 14.34
C ALA A 41 6.38 3.59 13.00
N GLU A 42 7.62 3.12 13.01
CA GLU A 42 8.35 2.64 11.83
C GLU A 42 7.64 1.42 11.21
N ASP A 43 7.28 0.41 12.01
CA ASP A 43 6.57 -0.79 11.54
C ASP A 43 5.18 -0.45 10.97
N VAL A 44 4.46 0.49 11.57
CA VAL A 44 3.15 0.95 11.09
C VAL A 44 3.29 1.65 9.73
N VAL A 45 4.29 2.51 9.56
CA VAL A 45 4.55 3.19 8.27
C VAL A 45 4.98 2.19 7.21
N ASP A 46 5.87 1.26 7.53
CA ASP A 46 6.31 0.22 6.60
C ASP A 46 5.13 -0.64 6.14
N THR A 47 4.30 -1.10 7.08
CA THR A 47 3.21 -2.04 6.78
C THR A 47 2.01 -1.37 6.11
N LEU A 48 1.63 -0.16 6.53
CA LEU A 48 0.43 0.51 6.00
C LEU A 48 0.69 1.39 4.79
N ILE A 49 1.91 1.89 4.60
CA ILE A 49 2.22 2.81 3.51
C ILE A 49 3.14 2.13 2.51
N ILE A 50 4.32 1.69 2.94
CA ILE A 50 5.39 1.27 2.02
C ILE A 50 5.04 -0.09 1.38
N MET A 51 4.50 -1.02 2.15
CA MET A 51 4.13 -2.35 1.66
C MET A 51 3.00 -2.29 0.61
N PRO A 52 1.82 -1.68 0.85
CA PRO A 52 0.80 -1.59 -0.19
C PRO A 52 1.23 -0.73 -1.39
N LEU A 53 2.02 0.33 -1.17
CA LEU A 53 2.53 1.15 -2.27
C LEU A 53 3.49 0.37 -3.17
N SER A 54 4.37 -0.46 -2.59
CA SER A 54 5.25 -1.33 -3.37
C SER A 54 4.46 -2.38 -4.16
N TRP A 55 3.40 -2.94 -3.58
CA TRP A 55 2.51 -3.86 -4.29
C TRP A 55 1.78 -3.21 -5.45
N ILE A 56 1.29 -1.97 -5.29
CA ILE A 56 0.64 -1.20 -6.36
C ILE A 56 1.63 -0.94 -7.50
N VAL A 57 2.85 -0.50 -7.18
CA VAL A 57 3.90 -0.25 -8.19
C VAL A 57 4.26 -1.54 -8.94
N SER A 58 4.44 -2.65 -8.22
CA SER A 58 4.70 -3.95 -8.84
C SER A 58 3.54 -4.43 -9.72
N ALA A 59 2.30 -4.27 -9.27
CA ALA A 59 1.12 -4.63 -10.04
C ALA A 59 1.00 -3.79 -11.31
N LEU A 60 1.31 -2.49 -11.23
CA LEU A 60 1.30 -1.59 -12.38
C LEU A 60 2.37 -2.00 -13.41
N TYR A 61 3.58 -2.32 -12.93
CA TYR A 61 4.68 -2.76 -13.77
C TYR A 61 4.37 -4.08 -14.49
N VAL A 62 3.89 -5.08 -13.76
CA VAL A 62 3.50 -6.39 -14.33
C VAL A 62 2.31 -6.23 -15.28
N GLY A 63 1.32 -5.41 -14.93
CA GLY A 63 0.18 -5.11 -15.78
C GLY A 63 0.61 -4.46 -17.10
N GLY A 64 1.49 -3.47 -17.05
CA GLY A 64 2.05 -2.84 -18.26
C GLY A 64 2.79 -3.83 -19.15
N LEU A 65 3.59 -4.71 -18.56
CA LEU A 65 4.29 -5.79 -19.27
C LEU A 65 3.32 -6.76 -19.96
N LEU A 66 2.24 -7.16 -19.29
CA LEU A 66 1.22 -8.02 -19.89
C LEU A 66 0.51 -7.34 -21.05
N VAL A 67 0.18 -6.05 -20.93
CA VAL A 67 -0.42 -5.29 -22.03
C VAL A 67 0.53 -5.23 -23.23
N LEU A 68 1.81 -4.92 -23.03
CA LEU A 68 2.80 -4.92 -24.10
C LEU A 68 2.99 -6.31 -24.72
N PHE A 69 2.96 -7.37 -23.92
CA PHE A 69 3.06 -8.75 -24.38
C PHE A 69 1.88 -9.14 -25.27
N VAL A 70 0.65 -8.84 -24.82
CA VAL A 70 -0.57 -9.08 -25.59
C VAL A 70 -0.55 -8.26 -26.88
N LEU A 71 -0.17 -6.98 -26.81
CA LEU A 71 -0.06 -6.12 -27.98
C LEU A 71 0.93 -6.68 -29.01
N ARG A 72 2.10 -7.14 -28.54
CA ARG A 72 3.10 -7.78 -29.41
C ARG A 72 2.59 -9.08 -30.04
N PHE A 73 1.82 -9.87 -29.29
CA PHE A 73 1.22 -11.10 -29.79
C PHE A 73 0.17 -10.82 -30.88
N ILE A 74 -0.68 -9.83 -30.66
CA ILE A 74 -1.66 -9.34 -31.64
C ILE A 74 -0.96 -8.85 -32.91
N LEU A 75 0.02 -7.95 -32.78
CA LEU A 75 0.78 -7.43 -33.94
C LEU A 75 1.45 -8.56 -34.74
N LYS A 76 1.96 -9.58 -34.05
CA LYS A 76 2.54 -10.77 -34.68
C LYS A 76 1.49 -11.60 -35.44
N ILE A 77 0.29 -11.80 -34.87
CA ILE A 77 -0.82 -12.51 -35.54
C ILE A 77 -1.25 -11.77 -36.81
N PHE A 78 -1.39 -10.45 -36.74
CA PHE A 78 -1.80 -9.64 -37.87
C PHE A 78 -0.66 -9.34 -38.86
N ASN A 79 0.55 -9.86 -38.61
CA ASN A 79 1.76 -9.65 -39.43
C ASN A 79 2.04 -8.16 -39.72
N ILE A 80 1.65 -7.28 -38.80
CA ILE A 80 1.91 -5.85 -38.87
C ILE A 80 3.31 -5.64 -38.28
N ARG A 81 4.32 -5.50 -39.16
CA ARG A 81 5.64 -5.02 -38.76
C ARG A 81 5.54 -3.52 -38.52
N LEU A 82 5.81 -3.11 -37.28
CA LEU A 82 6.21 -1.73 -36.99
C LEU A 82 7.63 -1.52 -37.50
#